data_AF-A0A520NGF2-F1
#
_entry.id   AF-A0A520NGF2-F1
#
_cell.length_a   1.000
_cell.length_b   1.000
_cell.length_c   1.000
_cell.angle_alpha   90.00
_cell.angle_beta   90.00
_cell.angle_gamma   90.00
#
_symmetry.space_group_name_H-M   'P 1'
#
loop_
_entity.id
_entity.type
_entity.pdbx_description
1 polymer ?
#
loop_
_entity_poly.entity_id
_entity_poly.type
_entity_poly.pdbx_seq_one_letter_code
_entity_poly.pdbx_strand_id
1 'polypeptide(L)' 'AIQGNLDPGRLLAGKAEIVTATQRVIDAVPRDRSHVFNLGHGILKETDPEAVNQLLETIRG' A
#
# COMPACT_ATOMS: atom_id res chain seq x y z
N ALA A 1 -1.72 11.18 -14.58
CA ALA A 1 -1.19 10.13 -13.69
C ALA A 1 -1.45 10.52 -12.25
N ILE A 2 -1.75 9.56 -11.37
CA ILE A 2 -2.01 9.76 -9.93
C ILE A 2 -0.95 8.98 -9.14
N GLN A 3 -0.49 9.51 -8.00
CA GLN A 3 0.44 8.83 -7.10
C GLN A 3 -0.11 8.74 -5.67
N GLY A 4 0.17 7.63 -4.97
CA GLY A 4 -0.17 7.45 -3.55
C GLY A 4 -1.44 6.60 -3.31
N ASN A 5 -2.01 6.58 -2.09
CA ASN A 5 -1.59 7.29 -0.87
C ASN A 5 -1.78 6.46 0.43
N LEU A 6 -1.36 5.19 0.43
CA LEU A 6 -1.54 4.31 1.60
C LEU A 6 -0.96 4.95 2.87
N ASP A 7 -1.76 5.01 3.93
CA ASP A 7 -1.30 5.44 5.26
C ASP A 7 -0.21 4.46 5.77
N PRO A 8 1.02 4.93 6.05
CA PRO A 8 2.10 4.04 6.51
C PRO A 8 1.78 3.32 7.81
N GLY A 9 0.86 3.85 8.65
CA GLY A 9 0.41 3.17 9.87
C GLY A 9 -0.27 1.81 9.60
N ARG A 10 -0.81 1.59 8.38
CA ARG A 10 -1.41 0.31 7.98
C ARG A 10 -0.41 -0.84 7.96
N LEU A 11 0.88 -0.55 7.79
CA LEU A 11 1.93 -1.56 7.80
C LEU A 11 2.18 -2.16 9.20
N LEU A 12 1.67 -1.52 10.25
CA LEU A 12 1.76 -2.00 11.63
C LEU A 12 0.57 -2.90 12.04
N ALA A 13 -0.48 -3.00 11.21
CA ALA A 13 -1.72 -3.66 11.56
C ALA A 13 -1.76 -5.17 11.19
N GLY A 14 -0.69 -5.69 10.60
CA GLY A 14 -0.55 -7.10 10.22
C GLY A 14 -1.07 -7.45 8.82
N LYS A 15 -0.74 -8.67 8.37
CA LYS A 15 -0.88 -9.14 6.98
C LYS A 15 -2.26 -8.89 6.36
N ALA A 16 -3.34 -9.27 7.03
CA ALA A 16 -4.70 -9.16 6.47
C ALA A 16 -5.12 -7.69 6.24
N GLU A 17 -4.73 -6.79 7.15
CA GLU A 17 -5.02 -5.37 7.02
C GLU A 17 -4.15 -4.72 5.94
N ILE A 18 -2.89 -5.12 5.82
CA ILE A 18 -2.00 -4.65 4.74
C ILE A 18 -2.61 -4.98 3.37
N VAL A 19 -3.03 -6.24 3.18
CA VAL A 19 -3.65 -6.67 1.91
C VAL A 19 -4.92 -5.85 1.64
N THR A 20 -5.81 -5.77 2.63
CA THR A 20 -7.11 -5.09 2.49
C THR A 20 -6.93 -3.60 2.20
N ALA A 21 -6.07 -2.91 2.94
CA ALA A 21 -5.83 -1.48 2.75
C ALA A 21 -5.13 -1.18 1.42
N THR A 22 -4.18 -2.02 1.01
CA THR A 22 -3.49 -1.89 -0.28
C THR A 22 -4.46 -2.05 -1.44
N GLN A 23 -5.29 -3.09 -1.42
CA GLN A 23 -6.28 -3.35 -2.46
C GLN A 23 -7.28 -2.19 -2.58
N ARG A 24 -7.73 -1.63 -1.45
CA ARG A 24 -8.61 -0.45 -1.46
C ARG A 24 -8.00 0.75 -2.18
N VAL A 25 -6.69 0.99 -2.01
CA VAL A 25 -6.00 2.10 -2.69
C VAL A 25 -5.86 1.84 -4.19
N ILE A 26 -5.58 0.60 -4.58
CA ILE A 26 -5.51 0.19 -6.00
C ILE A 26 -6.88 0.33 -6.67
N ASP A 27 -7.93 -0.18 -6.03
CA ASP A 27 -9.29 -0.19 -6.59
C ASP A 27 -9.93 1.21 -6.62
N ALA A 28 -9.45 2.15 -5.82
CA ALA A 28 -9.90 3.52 -5.83
C ALA A 28 -9.48 4.29 -7.09
N VAL A 29 -8.47 3.81 -7.84
CA VAL A 29 -8.01 4.47 -9.06
C VAL A 29 -8.68 3.85 -10.29
N PRO A 30 -9.38 4.66 -11.12
CA PRO A 30 -9.96 4.17 -12.37
C PRO A 30 -8.93 3.52 -13.30
N ARG A 31 -9.32 2.41 -13.93
CA ARG A 31 -8.44 1.59 -14.80
C ARG A 31 -7.91 2.33 -16.02
N ASP A 32 -8.58 3.40 -16.45
CA ASP A 32 -8.19 4.25 -17.58
C ASP A 32 -7.15 5.32 -17.19
N ARG A 33 -6.69 5.35 -15.92
CA ARG A 33 -5.67 6.27 -15.43
C ARG A 33 -4.40 5.55 -15.00
N SER A 34 -3.26 6.12 -15.38
CA SER A 34 -1.97 5.67 -14.87
C SER A 34 -1.86 5.94 -13.36
N HIS A 35 -1.51 4.91 -12.60
CA HIS A 35 -1.35 4.94 -11.14
C HIS A 35 0.07 4.55 -10.75
N VAL A 36 0.71 5.38 -9.94
CA VAL A 36 1.95 5.05 -9.22
C VAL A 36 1.58 4.81 -7.76
N PHE A 37 1.53 3.56 -7.34
CA PHE A 37 1.28 3.26 -5.93
C PHE A 37 2.41 3.84 -5.07
N ASN A 38 2.06 4.47 -3.94
CA ASN A 38 3.04 4.91 -2.94
C ASN A 38 2.38 5.02 -1.56
N LEU A 39 3.19 5.10 -0.52
CA LEU A 39 2.77 5.55 0.79
C LEU A 39 2.43 7.04 0.75
N GLY A 40 1.51 7.47 1.62
CA GLY A 40 1.15 8.89 1.78
C GLY A 40 2.22 9.72 2.51
N HIS A 41 3.08 9.06 3.28
CA HIS A 41 4.19 9.63 4.03
C HIS A 41 5.36 8.63 4.07
N GLY A 42 6.47 9.02 4.70
CA GLY A 42 7.59 8.11 4.96
C GLY A 42 7.17 6.90 5.78
N ILE A 43 7.84 5.77 5.52
CA ILE A 43 7.67 4.55 6.30
C ILE A 43 8.04 4.78 7.77
N LEU A 44 7.30 4.14 8.68
CA LEU A 44 7.56 4.21 10.12
C LEU A 44 8.74 3.30 10.49
N LYS A 45 9.58 3.70 11.44
CA LYS A 45 10.81 2.96 11.82
C LYS A 45 10.49 1.59 12.41
N GLU A 46 9.32 1.46 13.00
CA GLU A 46 8.78 0.27 13.65
C GLU A 46 8.21 -0.73 12.63
N THR A 47 8.14 -0.36 11.34
CA THR A 47 7.61 -1.23 10.30
C THR A 47 8.55 -2.41 10.08
N ASP A 48 8.03 -3.62 10.29
CA ASP A 48 8.73 -4.85 9.93
C ASP A 48 8.95 -4.89 8.41
N PRO A 49 10.18 -5.13 7.90
CA PRO A 49 10.42 -5.35 6.47
C PRO A 49 9.48 -6.38 5.83
N GLU A 50 9.00 -7.38 6.57
CA GLU A 50 8.05 -8.37 6.07
C GLU A 50 6.67 -7.76 5.75
N ALA A 51 6.25 -6.73 6.48
CA ALA A 51 5.05 -5.97 6.13
C ALA A 51 5.20 -5.26 4.78
N VAL A 52 6.42 -4.82 4.44
CA VAL A 52 6.73 -4.22 3.13
C VAL A 52 6.73 -5.28 2.04
N ASN A 53 7.26 -6.48 2.29
CA ASN A 53 7.16 -7.60 1.35
C ASN A 53 5.70 -7.92 1.04
N GLN A 54 4.86 -8.03 2.07
CA GLN A 54 3.43 -8.28 1.89
C GLN A 54 2.71 -7.19 1.08
N LEU A 55 3.06 -5.92 1.32
CA LEU A 55 2.57 -4.80 0.52
C LEU A 55 2.96 -4.97 -0.95
N LEU A 56 4.23 -5.25 -1.23
CA LEU A 56 4.77 -5.40 -2.58
C LEU A 56 4.14 -6.58 -3.33
N GLU A 57 3.95 -7.72 -2.67
CA GLU A 57 3.23 -8.86 -3.22
C GLU A 57 1.81 -8.47 -3.62
N THR A 58 1.09 -7.77 -2.74
CA THR A 58 -0.29 -7.33 -3.00
C THR A 58 -0.38 -6.36 -4.18
N ILE A 59 0.60 -5.47 -4.35
CA ILE A 59 0.66 -4.52 -5.49
C ILE A 59 0.92 -5.26 -6.81
N ARG A 60 1.77 -6.29 -6.79
CA ARG A 60 2.23 -6.97 -8.00
C ARG A 60 1.26 -8.03 -8.51
N GLY A 61 0.49 -8.66 -7.61
CA GLY A 61 -0.41 -9.76 -7.95
C GLY A 61 0.36 -11.05 -8.18
#